data_AF-A0A139R6H7-F1
#
_entry.id   AF-A0A139R6H7-F1
#
_cell.length_a   1.000
_cell.length_b   1.000
_cell.length_c   1.000
_cell.angle_alpha   90.00
_cell.angle_beta   90.00
_cell.angle_gamma   90.00
#
_symmetry.space_group_name_H-M   'P 1'
#
loop_
_entity.id
_entity.type
_entity.pdbx_description
1 polymer ?
#
loop_
_entity_poly.entity_id
_entity_poly.type
_entity_poly.pdbx_seq_one_letter_code
_entity_poly.pdbx_strand_id
1 'polypeptide(L)'
;MVFTGMPYSSWKRRSETEEERKERYQIQQEKREYEKQVKEKQIESDLKFAKERYGTIGVYSYPIPENDLPKTFKTSGAILRVNLTDVVRYEYTDNEFKPFYKTSKLIFSEELSQLRGLPNYLATILNIPYDVAIDVSSHLLLDEHIFTSIRNSYLELHELEVNNELLTAKYGLRDLLYRKARRLILEQIQQAEACTRFKKCWKNTRYWKKKELSKESILRLYAFVDDFYLRADWDEYSYLKLLKDDEEI
;
A
#
# COMPACT_ATOMS: atom_id res chain seq x y z
N MET A 1 27.78 -50.79 34.52
CA MET A 1 27.51 -50.81 33.07
C MET A 1 27.41 -49.36 32.64
N VAL A 2 28.50 -48.81 32.09
CA VAL A 2 28.63 -47.39 31.70
C VAL A 2 28.27 -47.31 30.22
N PHE A 3 27.20 -46.58 29.88
CA PHE A 3 26.90 -46.24 28.49
C PHE A 3 27.85 -45.13 28.07
N THR A 4 28.93 -45.50 27.38
CA THR A 4 29.86 -44.55 26.74
C THR A 4 29.20 -43.93 25.53
N GLY A 5 29.15 -42.60 25.52
CA GLY A 5 28.47 -41.79 24.52
C GLY A 5 28.99 -41.99 23.10
N MET A 6 28.06 -41.89 22.15
CA MET A 6 28.40 -41.61 20.76
C MET A 6 28.91 -40.16 20.66
N PRO A 7 30.10 -39.92 20.10
CA PRO A 7 30.59 -38.57 19.91
C PRO A 7 29.79 -37.84 18.81
N TYR A 8 29.42 -36.61 19.14
CA TYR A 8 28.71 -35.64 18.32
C TYR A 8 29.63 -35.09 17.20
N SER A 9 30.16 -35.94 16.32
CA SER A 9 31.21 -35.50 15.37
C SER A 9 31.25 -36.22 14.03
N SER A 10 30.09 -36.51 13.41
CA SER A 10 30.06 -37.01 12.03
C SER A 10 28.96 -36.44 11.12
N TRP A 11 28.30 -35.34 11.50
CA TRP A 11 27.61 -34.50 10.51
C TRP A 11 28.62 -33.57 9.82
N LYS A 12 29.59 -34.14 9.09
CA LYS A 12 30.29 -33.39 8.05
C LYS A 12 29.26 -33.07 6.97
N ARG A 13 28.69 -31.87 7.00
CA ARG A 13 27.98 -31.28 5.86
C ARG A 13 28.92 -31.46 4.65
N ARG A 14 28.51 -32.29 3.68
CA ARG A 14 29.25 -32.47 2.43
C ARG A 14 29.48 -31.07 1.86
N SER A 15 30.75 -30.70 1.66
CA SER A 15 31.08 -29.44 0.98
C SER A 15 30.70 -29.60 -0.49
N GLU A 16 29.73 -28.82 -0.90
CA GLU A 16 29.22 -28.74 -2.27
C GLU A 16 30.38 -28.50 -3.25
N THR A 17 30.45 -29.29 -4.33
CA THR A 17 31.48 -29.11 -5.36
C THR A 17 31.19 -27.88 -6.22
N GLU A 18 32.19 -27.33 -6.90
CA GLU A 18 31.98 -26.19 -7.80
C GLU A 18 31.00 -26.52 -8.94
N GLU A 19 30.96 -27.77 -9.39
CA GLU A 19 30.01 -28.26 -10.39
C GLU A 19 28.58 -28.29 -9.83
N GLU A 20 28.37 -28.83 -8.63
CA GLU A 20 27.07 -28.81 -7.95
C GLU A 20 26.57 -27.37 -7.70
N ARG A 21 27.48 -26.42 -7.42
CA ARG A 21 27.13 -24.99 -7.29
C ARG A 21 26.70 -24.37 -8.62
N LYS A 22 27.43 -24.67 -9.71
CA LYS A 22 27.09 -24.16 -11.06
C LYS A 22 25.76 -24.72 -11.53
N GLU A 23 25.51 -26.01 -11.33
CA GLU A 23 24.25 -26.68 -11.68
C GLU A 23 23.07 -26.10 -10.89
N ARG A 24 23.21 -25.91 -9.57
CA ARG A 24 22.18 -25.25 -8.75
C ARG A 24 21.92 -23.81 -9.19
N TYR A 25 22.96 -23.07 -9.58
CA TYR A 25 22.81 -21.72 -10.08
C TYR A 25 22.03 -21.68 -11.39
N GLN A 26 22.34 -22.59 -12.34
CA GLN A 26 21.59 -22.74 -13.60
C GLN A 26 20.12 -23.08 -13.34
N ILE A 27 19.84 -24.06 -12.49
CA ILE A 27 18.46 -24.42 -12.12
C ILE A 27 17.72 -23.23 -11.50
N GLN A 28 18.38 -22.42 -10.68
CA GLN A 28 17.79 -21.20 -10.12
C GLN A 28 17.57 -20.10 -11.15
N GLN A 29 18.40 -20.01 -12.19
CA GLN A 29 18.20 -19.07 -13.29
C GLN A 29 17.02 -19.50 -14.16
N GLU A 30 16.96 -20.77 -14.56
CA GLU A 30 15.84 -21.33 -15.33
C GLU A 30 14.51 -21.15 -14.61
N LYS A 31 14.47 -21.41 -13.29
CA LYS A 31 13.27 -21.15 -12.47
C LYS A 31 12.86 -19.68 -12.49
N ARG A 32 13.82 -18.75 -12.34
CA ARG A 32 13.55 -17.31 -12.38
C ARG A 32 13.05 -16.86 -13.76
N GLU A 33 13.61 -17.40 -14.83
CA GLU A 33 13.15 -17.10 -16.19
C GLU A 33 11.74 -17.64 -16.44
N TYR A 34 11.46 -18.85 -16.00
CA TYR A 34 10.12 -19.43 -16.08
C TYR A 34 9.09 -18.61 -15.29
N GLU A 35 9.40 -18.23 -14.05
CA GLU A 35 8.53 -17.38 -13.23
C GLU A 35 8.26 -16.02 -13.90
N LYS A 36 9.26 -15.41 -14.53
CA LYS A 36 9.08 -14.17 -15.31
C LYS A 36 8.15 -14.37 -16.49
N GLN A 37 8.32 -15.44 -17.27
CA GLN A 37 7.44 -15.74 -18.40
C GLN A 37 5.99 -16.00 -17.97
N VAL A 38 5.80 -16.69 -16.84
CA VAL A 38 4.46 -16.91 -16.28
C VAL A 38 3.82 -15.59 -15.87
N LYS A 39 4.55 -14.71 -15.17
CA LYS A 39 4.07 -13.38 -14.78
C LYS A 39 3.73 -12.52 -16.00
N GLU A 40 4.57 -12.52 -17.04
CA GLU A 40 4.31 -11.77 -18.27
C GLU A 40 3.02 -12.24 -18.96
N LYS A 41 2.79 -13.55 -19.05
CA LYS A 41 1.54 -14.10 -19.58
C LYS A 41 0.31 -13.70 -18.76
N GLN A 42 0.44 -13.66 -17.43
CA GLN A 42 -0.63 -13.22 -16.54
C GLN A 42 -0.95 -11.72 -16.73
N ILE A 43 0.10 -10.88 -16.78
CA ILE A 43 -0.04 -9.46 -17.10
C ILE A 43 -0.75 -9.26 -18.45
N GLU A 44 -0.34 -9.98 -19.50
CA GLU A 44 -0.98 -9.91 -20.81
C GLU A 44 -2.45 -10.32 -20.77
N SER A 45 -2.78 -11.39 -20.03
CA SER A 45 -4.14 -11.86 -19.83
C SER A 45 -5.02 -10.80 -19.16
N ASP A 46 -4.55 -10.23 -18.05
CA ASP A 46 -5.29 -9.21 -17.28
C ASP A 46 -5.48 -7.92 -18.08
N LEU A 47 -4.46 -7.50 -18.85
CA LEU A 47 -4.58 -6.34 -19.74
C LEU A 47 -5.55 -6.59 -20.89
N LYS A 48 -5.58 -7.81 -21.43
CA LYS A 48 -6.56 -8.19 -22.45
C LYS A 48 -7.98 -8.15 -21.88
N PHE A 49 -8.18 -8.71 -20.70
CA PHE A 49 -9.46 -8.64 -19.98
C PHE A 49 -9.88 -7.19 -19.75
N ALA A 50 -8.98 -6.34 -19.25
CA ALA A 50 -9.26 -4.93 -19.00
C ALA A 50 -9.67 -4.18 -20.27
N LYS A 51 -8.98 -4.45 -21.40
CA LYS A 51 -9.34 -3.91 -22.70
C LYS A 51 -10.72 -4.34 -23.18
N GLU A 52 -11.08 -5.60 -22.97
CA GLU A 52 -12.37 -6.16 -23.36
C GLU A 52 -13.52 -5.62 -22.50
N ARG A 53 -13.32 -5.54 -21.17
CA ARG A 53 -14.35 -5.11 -20.22
C ARG A 53 -14.54 -3.58 -20.18
N TYR A 54 -13.45 -2.82 -20.18
CA TYR A 54 -13.46 -1.37 -19.99
C TYR A 54 -13.17 -0.58 -21.27
N GLY A 55 -12.83 -1.25 -22.37
CA GLY A 55 -12.48 -0.61 -23.64
C GLY A 55 -11.11 0.09 -23.64
N THR A 56 -10.34 0.00 -22.55
CA THR A 56 -9.06 0.67 -22.38
C THR A 56 -8.13 -0.11 -21.45
N ILE A 57 -6.83 0.07 -21.62
CA ILE A 57 -5.77 -0.37 -20.70
C ILE A 57 -5.07 0.81 -20.02
N GLY A 58 -5.47 2.04 -20.37
CA GLY A 58 -4.91 3.27 -19.85
C GLY A 58 -5.67 3.76 -18.62
N VAL A 59 -5.89 5.08 -18.58
CA VAL A 59 -6.59 5.72 -17.47
C VAL A 59 -8.06 5.33 -17.46
N TYR A 60 -8.52 4.83 -16.32
CA TYR A 60 -9.92 4.54 -16.02
C TYR A 60 -10.34 5.24 -14.73
N SER A 61 -11.60 5.64 -14.65
CA SER A 61 -12.18 6.26 -13.46
C SER A 61 -13.22 5.31 -12.88
N TYR A 62 -12.92 4.77 -11.71
CA TYR A 62 -13.75 3.85 -10.97
C TYR A 62 -14.44 4.58 -9.81
N PRO A 63 -15.76 4.79 -9.85
CA PRO A 63 -16.51 5.28 -8.69
C PRO A 63 -16.49 4.20 -7.58
N ILE A 64 -15.95 4.53 -6.42
CA ILE A 64 -15.90 3.61 -5.29
C ILE A 64 -17.33 3.46 -4.74
N PRO A 65 -17.88 2.23 -4.67
CA PRO A 65 -19.21 2.00 -4.10
C PRO A 65 -19.29 2.48 -2.64
N GLU A 66 -20.43 3.05 -2.24
CA GLU A 66 -20.64 3.51 -0.84
C GLU A 66 -20.50 2.39 0.20
N ASN A 67 -20.69 1.14 -0.21
CA ASN A 67 -20.52 -0.02 0.65
C ASN A 67 -19.05 -0.32 0.98
N ASP A 68 -18.13 0.11 0.12
CA ASP A 68 -16.69 -0.09 0.30
C ASP A 68 -16.05 1.07 1.07
N LEU A 69 -16.77 2.18 1.24
CA LEU A 69 -16.32 3.32 2.04
C LEU A 69 -16.58 3.12 3.54
N PRO A 70 -15.69 3.63 4.43
CA PRO A 70 -15.95 3.65 5.86
C PRO A 70 -17.29 4.31 6.17
N LYS A 71 -18.03 3.78 7.16
CA LYS A 71 -19.38 4.26 7.53
C LYS A 71 -19.44 5.77 7.77
N THR A 72 -18.34 6.36 8.27
CA THR A 72 -18.19 7.79 8.55
C THR A 72 -18.08 8.67 7.31
N PHE A 73 -17.82 8.10 6.13
CA PHE A 73 -17.49 8.82 4.89
C PHE A 73 -18.34 8.37 3.69
N LYS A 74 -19.55 7.88 3.94
CA LYS A 74 -20.47 7.40 2.89
C LYS A 74 -21.11 8.49 2.02
N THR A 75 -20.79 9.75 2.26
CA THR A 75 -21.38 10.88 1.54
C THR A 75 -20.64 11.13 0.23
N SER A 76 -21.20 10.60 -0.87
CA SER A 76 -20.99 10.96 -2.28
C SER A 76 -19.54 11.05 -2.82
N GLY A 77 -19.17 10.01 -3.58
CA GLY A 77 -18.38 10.13 -4.81
C GLY A 77 -16.86 10.19 -4.67
N ALA A 78 -16.27 9.33 -3.85
CA ALA A 78 -14.86 9.00 -4.03
C ALA A 78 -14.69 8.23 -5.35
N ILE A 79 -13.93 8.81 -6.28
CA ILE A 79 -13.60 8.23 -7.57
C ILE A 79 -12.13 7.91 -7.55
N LEU A 80 -11.81 6.67 -7.89
CA LEU A 80 -10.44 6.23 -8.05
C LEU A 80 -10.04 6.35 -9.52
N ARG A 81 -9.08 7.21 -9.81
CA ARG A 81 -8.49 7.33 -11.14
C ARG A 81 -7.25 6.45 -11.18
N VAL A 82 -7.29 5.42 -12.02
CA VAL A 82 -6.28 4.37 -12.08
C VAL A 82 -5.71 4.28 -13.48
N ASN A 83 -4.43 3.94 -13.61
CA ASN A 83 -3.90 3.45 -14.88
C ASN A 83 -3.90 1.92 -14.83
N LEU A 84 -4.77 1.29 -15.62
CA LEU A 84 -4.96 -0.17 -15.58
C LEU A 84 -3.66 -0.92 -15.92
N THR A 85 -2.83 -0.37 -16.80
CA THR A 85 -1.52 -0.96 -17.10
C THR A 85 -0.61 -0.98 -15.88
N ASP A 86 -0.58 0.11 -15.13
CA ASP A 86 0.29 0.23 -13.96
C ASP A 86 -0.26 -0.58 -12.79
N VAL A 87 -1.58 -0.61 -12.58
CA VAL A 87 -2.23 -1.43 -11.55
C VAL A 87 -2.00 -2.93 -11.79
N VAL A 88 -2.14 -3.42 -13.03
CA VAL A 88 -1.82 -4.82 -13.34
C VAL A 88 -0.35 -5.10 -13.06
N ARG A 89 0.56 -4.23 -13.52
CA ARG A 89 1.99 -4.42 -13.28
C ARG A 89 2.33 -4.36 -11.81
N TYR A 90 1.70 -3.49 -11.03
CA TYR A 90 1.87 -3.36 -9.59
C TYR A 90 1.67 -4.71 -8.89
N GLU A 91 0.62 -5.44 -9.23
CA GLU A 91 0.30 -6.74 -8.62
C GLU A 91 1.41 -7.78 -8.86
N TYR A 92 1.89 -7.90 -10.11
CA TYR A 92 2.85 -8.94 -10.50
C TYR A 92 4.31 -8.57 -10.24
N THR A 93 4.57 -7.33 -9.84
CA THR A 93 5.92 -6.82 -9.59
C THR A 93 6.42 -7.26 -8.22
N ASP A 94 7.71 -7.61 -8.14
CA ASP A 94 8.36 -7.89 -6.87
C ASP A 94 8.38 -6.63 -5.99
N ASN A 95 8.24 -6.79 -4.69
CA ASN A 95 8.01 -5.68 -3.77
C ASN A 95 9.01 -4.52 -3.86
N GLU A 96 10.27 -4.80 -4.18
CA GLU A 96 11.32 -3.77 -4.37
C GLU A 96 11.00 -2.76 -5.48
N PHE A 97 10.13 -3.13 -6.43
CA PHE A 97 9.78 -2.32 -7.60
C PHE A 97 8.30 -1.87 -7.62
N LYS A 98 7.49 -2.33 -6.66
CA LYS A 98 6.08 -1.90 -6.51
C LYS A 98 5.89 -0.37 -6.43
N PRO A 99 6.77 0.42 -5.77
CA PRO A 99 6.63 1.86 -5.74
C PRO A 99 6.61 2.56 -7.11
N PHE A 100 7.21 1.97 -8.15
CA PHE A 100 7.25 2.56 -9.50
C PHE A 100 5.91 2.52 -10.24
N TYR A 101 5.00 1.64 -9.83
CA TYR A 101 3.73 1.40 -10.51
C TYR A 101 2.52 1.97 -9.77
N LYS A 102 2.74 2.62 -8.62
CA LYS A 102 1.67 3.27 -7.86
C LYS A 102 1.15 4.48 -8.60
N THR A 103 -0.07 4.39 -9.11
CA THR A 103 -0.67 5.45 -9.94
C THR A 103 -2.10 5.77 -9.57
N SER A 104 -2.73 4.95 -8.72
CA SER A 104 -4.08 5.18 -8.25
C SER A 104 -4.19 6.49 -7.48
N LYS A 105 -5.03 7.39 -8.00
CA LYS A 105 -5.28 8.71 -7.42
C LYS A 105 -6.75 8.85 -7.03
N LEU A 106 -6.99 9.22 -5.79
CA LEU A 106 -8.32 9.58 -5.32
C LEU A 106 -8.74 10.95 -5.85
N ILE A 107 -9.98 11.01 -6.32
CA ILE A 107 -10.67 12.21 -6.73
C ILE A 107 -11.98 12.22 -5.94
N PHE A 108 -12.33 13.35 -5.36
CA PHE A 108 -13.59 13.51 -4.64
C PHE A 108 -14.51 14.41 -5.47
N SER A 109 -15.67 13.89 -5.85
CA SER A 109 -16.69 14.63 -6.61
C SER A 109 -18.08 14.36 -6.05
N GLU A 110 -18.84 15.41 -5.78
CA GLU A 110 -20.31 15.30 -5.78
C GLU A 110 -20.79 15.28 -7.25
N GLU A 111 -21.94 14.66 -7.55
CA GLU A 111 -22.44 14.48 -8.91
C GLU A 111 -22.47 15.77 -9.75
N LEU A 112 -22.11 15.61 -11.04
CA LEU A 112 -22.39 16.42 -12.26
C LEU A 112 -22.32 17.96 -12.22
N SER A 113 -21.94 18.57 -11.10
CA SER A 113 -21.78 20.02 -10.96
C SER A 113 -20.30 20.36 -10.74
N GLN A 114 -19.68 20.79 -11.83
CA GLN A 114 -18.24 20.90 -12.11
C GLN A 114 -17.39 21.82 -11.20
N LEU A 115 -17.80 22.22 -10.00
CA LEU A 115 -17.16 23.38 -9.36
C LEU A 115 -16.53 23.20 -7.99
N ARG A 116 -16.74 22.11 -7.26
CA ARG A 116 -16.07 22.01 -5.95
C ARG A 116 -15.78 20.58 -5.51
N GLY A 117 -14.57 20.10 -5.83
CA GLY A 117 -14.08 18.75 -5.51
C GLY A 117 -13.80 18.50 -4.02
N LEU A 118 -12.56 18.14 -3.65
CA LEU A 118 -12.14 17.85 -2.28
C LEU A 118 -12.66 18.85 -1.21
N PRO A 119 -12.69 20.18 -1.42
CA PRO A 119 -13.20 21.11 -0.42
C PRO A 119 -14.68 20.90 -0.05
N ASN A 120 -15.58 20.61 -1.00
CA ASN A 120 -16.98 20.32 -0.65
C ASN A 120 -17.08 19.02 0.14
N TYR A 121 -16.37 17.99 -0.34
CA TYR A 121 -16.36 16.70 0.33
C TYR A 121 -15.94 16.85 1.79
N LEU A 122 -14.88 17.63 2.05
CA LEU A 122 -14.43 17.95 3.40
C LEU A 122 -15.44 18.80 4.18
N ALA A 123 -16.07 19.80 3.56
CA ALA A 123 -17.10 20.62 4.20
C ALA A 123 -18.26 19.75 4.72
N THR A 124 -18.71 18.80 3.90
CA THR A 124 -19.79 17.86 4.22
C THR A 124 -19.39 16.88 5.31
N ILE A 125 -18.29 16.13 5.16
CA ILE A 125 -17.92 15.07 6.14
C ILE A 125 -17.47 15.64 7.49
N LEU A 126 -16.82 16.80 7.48
CA LEU A 126 -16.30 17.45 8.69
C LEU A 126 -17.33 18.39 9.34
N ASN A 127 -18.44 18.67 8.63
CA ASN A 127 -19.45 19.65 9.02
C ASN A 127 -18.82 21.01 9.36
N ILE A 128 -18.09 21.57 8.39
CA ILE A 128 -17.37 22.84 8.52
C ILE A 128 -17.74 23.81 7.39
N PRO A 129 -17.56 25.12 7.59
CA PRO A 129 -17.70 26.11 6.52
C PRO A 129 -16.79 25.82 5.32
N TYR A 130 -17.25 26.16 4.12
CA TYR A 130 -16.55 25.87 2.87
C TYR A 130 -15.18 26.57 2.75
N ASP A 131 -15.05 27.79 3.27
CA ASP A 131 -13.79 28.54 3.36
C ASP A 131 -12.76 27.83 4.24
N VAL A 132 -13.19 27.29 5.39
CA VAL A 132 -12.34 26.45 6.25
C VAL A 132 -11.96 25.16 5.52
N ALA A 133 -12.87 24.56 4.76
CA ALA A 133 -12.60 23.36 3.99
C ALA A 133 -11.60 23.59 2.84
N ILE A 134 -11.62 24.76 2.19
CA ILE A 134 -10.59 25.17 1.22
C ILE A 134 -9.21 25.21 1.89
N ASP A 135 -9.12 25.85 3.06
CA ASP A 135 -7.89 25.92 3.84
C ASP A 135 -7.36 24.51 4.17
N VAL A 136 -8.22 23.63 4.69
CA VAL A 136 -7.86 22.23 5.02
C VAL A 136 -7.41 21.48 3.77
N SER A 137 -8.16 21.58 2.67
CA SER A 137 -7.83 20.90 1.41
C SER A 137 -6.47 21.35 0.84
N SER A 138 -6.15 22.65 0.97
CA SER A 138 -4.88 23.19 0.51
C SER A 138 -3.71 22.61 1.30
N HIS A 139 -3.86 22.47 2.62
CA HIS A 139 -2.85 21.81 3.45
C HIS A 139 -2.72 20.31 3.13
N LEU A 140 -3.82 19.61 2.83
CA LEU A 140 -3.78 18.21 2.43
C LEU A 140 -2.99 18.00 1.12
N LEU A 141 -3.24 18.85 0.12
CA LEU A 141 -2.54 18.79 -1.17
C LEU A 141 -1.05 19.09 -1.02
N LEU A 142 -0.68 20.04 -0.15
CA LEU A 142 0.73 20.31 0.15
C LEU A 142 1.42 19.12 0.81
N ASP A 143 0.73 18.41 1.71
CA ASP A 143 1.26 17.27 2.46
C ASP A 143 1.16 15.93 1.69
N GLU A 144 0.61 15.87 0.48
CA GLU A 144 0.35 14.62 -0.27
C GLU A 144 1.62 13.77 -0.49
N HIS A 145 2.75 14.43 -0.73
CA HIS A 145 4.06 13.78 -0.84
C HIS A 145 4.53 13.17 0.50
N ILE A 146 4.22 13.81 1.63
CA ILE A 146 4.52 13.30 2.98
C ILE A 146 3.67 12.05 3.24
N PHE A 147 2.39 12.07 2.90
CA PHE A 147 1.52 10.91 3.05
C PHE A 147 1.99 9.73 2.22
N THR A 148 2.43 9.99 0.98
CA THR A 148 3.01 8.97 0.10
C THR A 148 4.24 8.33 0.74
N SER A 149 5.13 9.14 1.31
CA SER A 149 6.30 8.64 2.04
C SER A 149 5.92 7.80 3.25
N ILE A 150 4.99 8.27 4.08
CA ILE A 150 4.52 7.54 5.28
C ILE A 150 3.91 6.20 4.89
N ARG A 151 2.98 6.20 3.92
CA ARG A 151 2.30 5.01 3.42
C ARG A 151 3.30 3.98 2.88
N ASN A 152 4.25 4.42 2.05
CA ASN A 152 5.25 3.51 1.48
C ASN A 152 6.13 2.88 2.56
N SER A 153 6.55 3.65 3.57
CA SER A 153 7.29 3.10 4.71
C SER A 153 6.44 2.12 5.55
N TYR A 154 5.13 2.35 5.69
CA TYR A 154 4.24 1.39 6.36
C TYR A 154 4.12 0.07 5.60
N LEU A 155 4.07 0.11 4.26
CA LEU A 155 4.04 -1.08 3.44
C LEU A 155 5.37 -1.84 3.51
N GLU A 156 6.49 -1.13 3.42
CA GLU A 156 7.82 -1.72 3.62
C GLU A 156 7.92 -2.41 4.99
N LEU A 157 7.39 -1.77 6.04
CA LEU A 157 7.32 -2.36 7.37
C LEU A 157 6.48 -3.65 7.40
N HIS A 158 5.28 -3.63 6.82
CA HIS A 158 4.39 -4.79 6.78
C HIS A 158 5.05 -5.97 6.05
N GLU A 159 5.68 -5.73 4.91
CA GLU A 159 6.39 -6.76 4.15
C GLU A 159 7.59 -7.33 4.93
N LEU A 160 8.36 -6.47 5.59
CA LEU A 160 9.48 -6.87 6.42
C LEU A 160 9.01 -7.74 7.61
N GLU A 161 7.83 -7.47 8.15
CA GLU A 161 7.16 -8.28 9.18
C GLU A 161 6.70 -9.64 8.61
N VAL A 162 5.98 -9.68 7.49
CA VAL A 162 5.52 -10.92 6.83
C VAL A 162 6.68 -11.82 6.42
N ASN A 163 7.73 -11.26 5.81
CA ASN A 163 8.90 -12.02 5.38
C ASN A 163 9.63 -12.66 6.57
N ASN A 164 9.77 -11.92 7.67
CA ASN A 164 10.38 -12.45 8.89
C ASN A 164 9.52 -13.55 9.53
N GLU A 165 8.18 -13.44 9.47
CA GLU A 165 7.27 -14.51 9.89
C GLU A 165 7.41 -15.78 9.03
N LEU A 166 7.45 -15.64 7.69
CA LEU A 166 7.63 -16.75 6.76
C LEU A 166 8.99 -17.45 6.97
N LEU A 167 10.07 -16.68 7.16
CA LEU A 167 11.39 -17.24 7.49
C LEU A 167 11.37 -18.01 8.82
N THR A 168 10.72 -17.44 9.83
CA THR A 168 10.58 -18.07 11.14
C THR A 168 9.78 -19.36 11.03
N ALA A 169 8.69 -19.36 10.29
CA ALA A 169 7.83 -20.54 10.08
C ALA A 169 8.54 -21.64 9.28
N LYS A 170 9.24 -21.29 8.20
CA LYS A 170 9.84 -22.25 7.27
C LYS A 170 11.15 -22.85 7.79
N TYR A 171 11.94 -22.08 8.53
CA TYR A 171 13.30 -22.47 8.92
C TYR A 171 13.56 -22.41 10.43
N GLY A 172 12.61 -21.93 11.24
CA GLY A 172 12.84 -21.69 12.67
C GLY A 172 13.83 -20.56 12.95
N LEU A 173 14.16 -19.75 11.93
CA LEU A 173 15.16 -18.71 11.99
C LEU A 173 14.51 -17.33 11.94
N ARG A 174 14.97 -16.42 12.80
CA ARG A 174 14.66 -14.99 12.67
C ARG A 174 15.74 -14.33 11.83
N ASP A 175 15.35 -13.40 10.98
CA ASP A 175 16.32 -12.58 10.25
C ASP A 175 17.12 -11.73 11.25
N LEU A 176 18.46 -11.85 11.19
CA LEU A 176 19.38 -11.15 12.07
C LEU A 176 19.32 -9.63 11.92
N LEU A 177 18.97 -9.14 10.72
CA LEU A 177 18.88 -7.72 10.41
C LEU A 177 17.47 -7.16 10.61
N TYR A 178 16.45 -8.01 10.75
CA TYR A 178 15.05 -7.61 10.91
C TYR A 178 14.85 -6.50 11.95
N ARG A 179 15.41 -6.68 13.16
CA ARG A 179 15.26 -5.67 14.24
C ARG A 179 15.84 -4.31 13.87
N LYS A 180 16.95 -4.30 13.12
CA LYS A 180 17.61 -3.06 12.70
C LYS A 180 16.83 -2.40 11.56
N ALA A 181 16.45 -3.17 10.54
CA ALA A 181 15.62 -2.68 9.43
C ALA A 181 14.29 -2.11 9.94
N ARG A 182 13.58 -2.88 10.79
CA ARG A 182 12.34 -2.45 11.43
C ARG A 182 12.47 -1.13 12.17
N ARG A 183 13.55 -0.93 12.94
CA ARG A 183 13.79 0.31 13.67
C ARG A 183 13.97 1.49 12.71
N LEU A 184 14.77 1.31 11.67
CA LEU A 184 15.04 2.36 10.67
C LEU A 184 13.76 2.80 9.96
N ILE A 185 12.92 1.85 9.53
CA ILE A 185 11.63 2.16 8.88
C ILE A 185 10.71 2.91 9.84
N LEU A 186 10.63 2.49 11.12
CA LEU A 186 9.82 3.19 12.12
C LEU A 186 10.33 4.62 12.41
N GLU A 187 11.65 4.82 12.43
CA GLU A 187 12.24 6.15 12.59
C GLU A 187 11.90 7.06 11.39
N GLN A 188 11.93 6.53 10.16
CA GLN A 188 11.52 7.27 8.96
C GLN A 188 10.04 7.65 9.01
N ILE A 189 9.16 6.72 9.40
CA ILE A 189 7.73 6.99 9.59
C ILE A 189 7.54 8.13 10.59
N GLN A 190 8.19 8.06 11.76
CA GLN A 190 8.08 9.09 12.79
C GLN A 190 8.57 10.46 12.31
N GLN A 191 9.67 10.50 11.56
CA GLN A 191 10.20 11.74 10.99
C GLN A 191 9.22 12.35 9.99
N ALA A 192 8.66 11.55 9.09
CA ALA A 192 7.67 12.03 8.11
C ALA A 192 6.37 12.48 8.80
N GLU A 193 5.89 11.73 9.80
CA GLU A 193 4.71 12.10 10.59
C GLU A 193 4.88 13.43 11.34
N ALA A 194 6.10 13.76 11.77
CA ALA A 194 6.40 15.02 12.44
C ALA A 194 6.28 16.24 11.49
N CYS A 195 6.37 16.03 10.18
CA CYS A 195 6.31 17.06 9.15
C CYS A 195 4.88 17.41 8.74
N THR A 196 3.87 16.62 9.11
CA THR A 196 2.47 16.85 8.71
C THR A 196 1.59 17.40 9.83
N ARG A 197 0.57 18.19 9.46
CA ARG A 197 -0.49 18.64 10.39
C ARG A 197 -1.61 17.62 10.58
N PHE A 198 -1.62 16.54 9.80
CA PHE A 198 -2.72 15.59 9.76
C PHE A 198 -2.49 14.34 10.60
N LYS A 199 -1.38 14.27 11.34
CA LYS A 199 -1.17 13.25 12.37
C LYS A 199 -1.75 13.70 13.71
N LYS A 200 -2.45 12.79 14.39
CA LYS A 200 -3.00 13.01 15.73
C LYS A 200 -1.89 13.28 16.75
N CYS A 201 -1.73 14.54 17.14
CA CYS A 201 -0.89 14.94 18.26
C CYS A 201 -1.45 16.22 18.91
N TRP A 202 -0.96 16.56 20.12
CA TRP A 202 -1.42 17.75 20.84
C TRP A 202 -1.16 19.05 20.05
N LYS A 203 0.03 19.17 19.43
CA LYS A 203 0.43 20.36 18.63
C LYS A 203 -0.50 20.57 17.43
N ASN A 204 -0.78 19.52 16.68
CA ASN A 204 -1.67 19.57 15.50
C ASN A 204 -3.13 19.79 15.91
N THR A 205 -3.58 19.17 17.00
CA THR A 205 -4.93 19.41 17.54
C THR A 205 -5.12 20.86 17.96
N ARG A 206 -4.10 21.47 18.58
CA ARG A 206 -4.13 22.89 18.92
C ARG A 206 -4.14 23.78 17.69
N TYR A 207 -3.39 23.41 16.64
CA TYR A 207 -3.38 24.12 15.36
C TYR A 207 -4.78 24.13 14.73
N TRP A 208 -5.41 22.96 14.58
CA TRP A 208 -6.74 22.87 13.95
C TRP A 208 -7.84 23.55 14.78
N LYS A 209 -7.75 23.52 16.11
CA LYS A 209 -8.65 24.32 16.96
C LYS A 209 -8.55 25.82 16.72
N LYS A 210 -7.35 26.34 16.44
CA LYS A 210 -7.16 27.76 16.08
C LYS A 210 -7.73 28.10 14.70
N LYS A 211 -7.87 27.08 13.84
CA LYS A 211 -8.54 27.15 12.54
C LYS A 211 -10.05 26.88 12.64
N GLU A 212 -10.62 27.02 13.84
CA GLU A 212 -12.06 26.91 14.09
C GLU A 212 -12.67 25.50 13.90
N LEU A 213 -11.84 24.45 13.76
CA LEU A 213 -12.35 23.09 13.73
C LEU A 213 -12.80 22.65 15.13
N SER A 214 -14.01 22.08 15.20
CA SER A 214 -14.52 21.42 16.40
C SER A 214 -13.68 20.19 16.77
N LYS A 215 -13.75 19.74 18.02
CA LYS A 215 -13.06 18.51 18.46
C LYS A 215 -13.48 17.29 17.60
N GLU A 216 -14.75 17.22 17.24
CA GLU A 216 -15.30 16.14 16.42
C GLU A 216 -14.79 16.21 14.99
N SER A 217 -14.82 17.39 14.36
CA SER A 217 -14.30 17.63 13.02
C SER A 217 -12.80 17.29 12.93
N ILE A 218 -12.01 17.60 13.97
CA ILE A 218 -10.58 17.23 14.01
C ILE A 218 -10.39 15.70 14.03
N LEU A 219 -11.18 14.98 14.81
CA LEU A 219 -11.10 13.52 14.86
C LEU A 219 -11.51 12.89 13.53
N ARG A 220 -12.56 13.41 12.90
CA ARG A 220 -12.99 13.00 11.55
C ARG A 220 -11.92 13.30 10.50
N LEU A 221 -11.26 14.45 10.58
CA LEU A 221 -10.16 14.82 9.68
C LEU A 221 -8.99 13.85 9.79
N TYR A 222 -8.57 13.50 11.01
CA TYR A 222 -7.51 12.51 11.20
C TYR A 222 -7.91 11.13 10.68
N ALA A 223 -9.16 10.70 10.92
CA ALA A 223 -9.67 9.44 10.38
C ALA A 223 -9.72 9.47 8.83
N PHE A 224 -10.13 10.59 8.24
CA PHE A 224 -10.15 10.76 6.79
C PHE A 224 -8.74 10.60 6.18
N VAL A 225 -7.72 11.23 6.76
CA VAL A 225 -6.34 11.08 6.27
C VAL A 225 -5.83 9.66 6.47
N ASP A 226 -6.12 9.05 7.63
CA ASP A 226 -5.72 7.67 7.93
C ASP A 226 -6.33 6.69 6.92
N ASP A 227 -7.63 6.77 6.66
CA ASP A 227 -8.35 5.85 5.79
C ASP A 227 -8.02 6.08 4.30
N PHE A 228 -8.00 7.33 3.82
CA PHE A 228 -7.85 7.62 2.39
C PHE A 228 -6.41 7.79 1.92
N TYR A 229 -5.49 8.22 2.78
CA TYR A 229 -4.12 8.56 2.35
C TYR A 229 -3.04 7.66 2.95
N LEU A 230 -3.24 7.11 4.15
CA LEU A 230 -2.19 6.37 4.85
C LEU A 230 -2.36 4.86 4.83
N ARG A 231 -3.59 4.34 5.06
CA ARG A 231 -3.83 2.90 5.20
C ARG A 231 -4.14 2.20 3.90
N ALA A 232 -4.98 2.82 3.07
CA ALA A 232 -5.48 2.16 1.86
C ALA A 232 -4.37 2.04 0.80
N ASP A 233 -4.13 0.80 0.37
CA ASP A 233 -3.44 0.54 -0.88
C ASP A 233 -4.46 0.55 -2.02
N TRP A 234 -4.63 1.72 -2.61
CA TRP A 234 -5.61 1.91 -3.66
C TRP A 234 -5.26 1.18 -4.96
N ASP A 235 -3.99 0.88 -5.22
CA ASP A 235 -3.59 0.11 -6.40
C ASP A 235 -4.00 -1.37 -6.22
N GLU A 236 -3.73 -1.96 -5.05
CA GLU A 236 -4.20 -3.31 -4.70
C GLU A 236 -5.73 -3.39 -4.70
N TYR A 237 -6.41 -2.44 -4.03
CA TYR A 237 -7.87 -2.38 -4.03
C TYR A 237 -8.44 -2.29 -5.46
N SER A 238 -7.84 -1.47 -6.33
CA SER A 238 -8.27 -1.34 -7.73
C SER A 238 -8.11 -2.63 -8.49
N TYR A 239 -6.97 -3.30 -8.33
CA TYR A 239 -6.69 -4.57 -8.98
C TYR A 239 -7.74 -5.61 -8.58
N LEU A 240 -7.99 -5.76 -7.27
CA LEU A 240 -8.98 -6.70 -6.76
C LEU A 240 -10.38 -6.41 -7.31
N LYS A 241 -10.85 -5.16 -7.20
CA LYS A 241 -12.20 -4.78 -7.62
C LYS A 241 -12.42 -4.80 -9.13
N LEU A 242 -11.42 -4.44 -9.92
CA LEU A 242 -11.60 -4.29 -11.37
C LEU A 242 -11.26 -5.57 -12.14
N LEU A 243 -10.40 -6.43 -11.59
CA LEU A 243 -9.80 -7.55 -12.34
C LEU A 243 -9.98 -8.92 -11.66
N LYS A 244 -10.28 -8.98 -10.36
CA LYS A 244 -10.42 -10.24 -9.60
C LYS A 244 -11.83 -10.53 -9.07
N ASP A 245 -12.63 -9.50 -8.78
CA ASP A 245 -13.95 -9.63 -8.13
C ASP A 245 -15.01 -10.40 -8.95
N ASP A 246 -14.69 -10.86 -10.17
CA ASP A 246 -15.60 -11.65 -11.04
C ASP A 246 -15.36 -13.17 -10.96
N GLU A 247 -14.58 -13.71 -10.02
CA GLU A 247 -14.53 -15.18 -9.79
C GLU A 247 -15.84 -15.76 -9.17
N GLU A 248 -16.88 -14.94 -8.97
CA GLU A 248 -18.25 -15.37 -8.66
C GLU A 248 -19.24 -15.08 -9.80
N ILE A 249 -19.12 -15.77 -10.94
CA ILE A 249 -20.26 -16.05 -11.87
C ILE A 249 -20.16 -17.48 -12.41
#